data_AF-A0ABD0NLK8-F1
#
_entry.id   AF-A0ABD0NLK8-F1
#
_cell.length_a   1.000
_cell.length_b   1.000
_cell.length_c   1.000
_cell.angle_alpha   90.00
_cell.angle_beta   90.00
_cell.angle_gamma   90.00
#
_symmetry.space_group_name_H-M   'P 1'
#
loop_
_entity.id
_entity.type
_entity.pdbx_description
1 polymer ?
#
loop_
_entity_poly.entity_id
_entity_poly.type
_entity_poly.pdbx_seq_one_letter_code
_entity_poly.pdbx_strand_id
1 'polypeptide(L)' 'MYMRAQFDYDPAKDDLIPCKEAGLKFQTGDIIQIINKKDPNWWQGKVDNSSTDFAGLIPSPELQE' A
#
# COMPACT_ATOMS: atom_id res chain seq x y z
N MET A 1 -10.17 -5.57 -6.91
CA MET A 1 -10.90 -4.91 -5.79
C MET A 1 -10.31 -3.53 -5.61
N TYR A 2 -11.11 -2.52 -5.28
CA TYR A 2 -10.61 -1.17 -5.00
C TYR A 2 -10.91 -0.79 -3.55
N MET A 3 -10.02 -0.03 -2.95
CA MET A 3 -10.15 0.48 -1.58
C MET A 3 -9.79 1.95 -1.56
N ARG A 4 -10.35 2.69 -0.61
CA ARG A 4 -9.98 4.08 -0.36
C ARG A 4 -9.13 4.15 0.89
N ALA A 5 -7.91 4.68 0.79
CA ALA A 5 -7.04 4.91 1.93
C ALA A 5 -7.74 5.76 2.99
N GLN A 6 -7.71 5.31 4.25
CA GLN A 6 -8.30 6.03 5.39
C GLN A 6 -7.23 6.73 6.26
N PHE A 7 -5.96 6.57 5.90
CA PHE A 7 -4.80 7.17 6.57
C PHE A 7 -3.68 7.38 5.53
N ASP A 8 -2.67 8.15 5.91
CA ASP A 8 -1.48 8.39 5.11
C ASP A 8 -0.43 7.32 5.40
N TYR A 9 0.19 6.78 4.36
CA TYR A 9 1.25 5.79 4.50
C TYR A 9 2.52 6.24 3.78
N ASP A 10 3.63 6.26 4.52
CA ASP A 10 4.95 6.58 3.99
C ASP A 10 5.90 5.39 4.26
N PRO A 11 6.23 4.58 3.23
CA PRO A 11 7.11 3.42 3.40
C PRO A 11 8.52 3.80 3.82
N ALA A 12 8.93 5.07 3.66
CA ALA A 12 10.23 5.53 4.17
C ALA A 12 10.28 5.54 5.71
N LYS A 13 9.13 5.72 6.37
CA LYS A 13 8.96 5.78 7.82
C LYS A 13 8.56 4.44 8.44
N ASP A 14 8.33 3.42 7.62
CA ASP A 14 7.99 2.08 8.07
C ASP A 14 9.28 1.25 8.20
N ASP A 15 9.52 0.70 9.39
CA ASP A 15 10.69 -0.15 9.67
C ASP A 15 10.35 -1.65 9.57
N LEU A 16 9.07 -2.01 9.43
CA LEU A 16 8.59 -3.38 9.25
C LEU A 16 8.60 -3.79 7.77
N ILE A 17 8.60 -2.83 6.85
CA ILE A 17 8.63 -3.12 5.41
C ILE A 17 9.97 -3.78 5.02
N PRO A 18 9.96 -4.90 4.26
CA PRO A 18 11.19 -5.59 3.88
C PRO A 18 12.09 -4.75 2.96
N CYS A 19 11.49 -3.87 2.14
CA CYS A 19 12.23 -2.94 1.28
C CYS A 19 11.41 -1.65 1.09
N LYS A 20 11.97 -0.51 1.52
CA LYS A 20 11.28 0.80 1.46
C LYS A 20 10.93 1.21 0.03
N GLU A 21 11.76 0.84 -0.94
CA GLU A 21 11.53 1.10 -2.37
C GLU A 21 10.39 0.27 -2.95
N ALA A 22 10.09 -0.88 -2.36
CA ALA A 22 8.96 -1.72 -2.75
C ALA A 22 7.63 -1.19 -2.19
N GLY A 23 7.66 -0.24 -1.25
CA GLY A 23 6.46 0.31 -0.63
C GLY A 23 5.71 1.28 -1.55
N LEU A 24 4.38 1.16 -1.55
CA LEU A 24 3.51 2.11 -2.22
C LEU A 24 3.17 3.25 -1.27
N LYS A 25 3.75 4.43 -1.48
CA LYS A 25 3.33 5.64 -0.76
C LYS A 25 1.92 6.06 -1.20
N PHE A 26 1.05 6.35 -0.25
CA PHE A 26 -0.31 6.85 -0.52
C PHE A 26 -0.78 7.80 0.59
N GLN A 27 -1.79 8.61 0.27
CA GLN A 27 -2.43 9.54 1.19
C GLN A 27 -3.89 9.19 1.41
N THR A 28 -4.44 9.68 2.51
CA THR A 28 -5.86 9.55 2.85
C THR A 28 -6.72 10.05 1.70
N GLY A 29 -7.68 9.23 1.28
CA GLY A 29 -8.54 9.53 0.13
C GLY A 29 -8.09 8.93 -1.19
N ASP A 30 -6.83 8.48 -1.31
CA ASP A 30 -6.36 7.79 -2.51
C ASP A 30 -7.15 6.50 -2.76
N ILE A 31 -7.47 6.25 -4.03
CA ILE A 31 -8.08 5.00 -4.48
C ILE A 31 -6.97 4.03 -4.85
N ILE A 32 -6.91 2.91 -4.15
CA ILE A 32 -5.91 1.87 -4.34
C ILE A 32 -6.59 0.63 -4.92
N GLN A 33 -6.12 0.23 -6.09
CA GLN A 33 -6.47 -1.06 -6.67
C GLN A 33 -5.65 -2.15 -5.97
N ILE A 34 -6.34 -3.09 -5.33
CA ILE A 34 -5.69 -4.25 -4.72
C ILE A 34 -5.47 -5.33 -5.77
N ILE A 35 -4.21 -5.71 -5.95
CA ILE A 35 -3.73 -6.70 -6.92
C ILE A 35 -3.55 -8.07 -6.25
N ASN A 36 -2.93 -8.11 -5.06
CA ASN A 36 -2.65 -9.34 -4.33
C ASN A 36 -2.76 -9.13 -2.81
N LYS A 37 -3.30 -10.13 -2.11
CA LYS A 37 -3.47 -10.16 -0.65
C LYS A 37 -3.01 -11.49 -0.04
N LYS A 38 -2.11 -12.20 -0.70
CA LYS A 38 -1.64 -13.52 -0.25
C LYS A 38 -0.85 -13.45 1.06
N ASP A 39 -0.10 -12.37 1.26
CA ASP A 39 0.64 -12.16 2.50
C ASP A 39 -0.26 -11.45 3.51
N PRO A 40 -0.34 -11.93 4.77
CA PRO A 40 -1.21 -11.36 5.79
C PRO A 40 -0.73 -9.99 6.27
N ASN A 41 0.54 -9.62 6.10
CA ASN A 41 1.11 -8.36 6.55
C ASN A 41 1.21 -7.33 5.41
N TRP A 42 1.50 -7.80 4.18
CA TRP A 42 1.82 -6.93 3.04
C TRP A 42 1.00 -7.25 1.81
N TRP A 43 0.03 -6.38 1.49
CA TRP A 43 -0.72 -6.50 0.25
C TRP A 43 0.00 -5.79 -0.89
N GLN A 44 -0.26 -6.20 -2.13
CA GLN A 44 0.19 -5.47 -3.32
C GLN A 44 -0.97 -4.66 -3.87
N GLY A 45 -0.72 -3.37 -4.05
CA GLY A 45 -1.69 -2.47 -4.66
C GLY A 45 -1.02 -1.46 -5.58
N LYS A 46 -1.85 -0.74 -6.33
CA LYS A 46 -1.44 0.43 -7.09
C LYS A 46 -2.44 1.56 -6.91
N VAL A 47 -1.99 2.81 -6.88
CA VAL A 47 -2.88 3.97 -6.83
C VAL A 47 -3.49 4.17 -8.22
N ASP A 48 -4.83 4.19 -8.29
CA ASP A 48 -5.60 4.18 -9.54
C ASP A 48 -5.33 5.42 -10.42
N ASN A 49 -5.04 6.56 -9.78
CA ASN A 49 -4.74 7.82 -10.47
C ASN A 49 -3.23 8.16 -10.51
N SER A 50 -2.36 7.18 -10.22
CA SER A 50 -0.92 7.41 -10.35
C SER A 50 -0.50 7.33 -11.81
N SER A 51 0.36 8.25 -12.25
CA SER A 51 0.97 8.22 -13.58
C SER A 51 1.92 7.03 -13.79
N THR A 52 2.19 6.28 -12.73
CA THR A 52 3.08 5.11 -12.73
C THR A 52 2.25 3.84 -12.62
N ASP A 53 2.45 2.86 -13.51
CA ASP A 53 1.93 1.48 -13.36
C ASP A 53 2.66 0.67 -12.27
N PHE A 54 3.28 1.35 -11.32
CA PHE A 54 3.99 0.72 -10.21
C PHE A 54 2.99 0.11 -9.22
N ALA A 55 3.09 -1.20 -9.05
CA ALA A 55 2.46 -1.93 -7.97
C ALA A 55 3.46 -2.04 -6.81
N GLY A 56 3.08 -1.52 -5.64
CA GLY A 56 3.91 -1.57 -4.44
C GLY A 56 3.21 -2.25 -3.27
N LEU A 57 3.98 -2.47 -2.21
CA LEU A 57 3.52 -3.04 -0.96
C LEU A 57 2.76 -2.00 -0.14
N ILE A 58 1.59 -2.40 0.35
CA ILE A 58 0.78 -1.65 1.31
C ILE A 58 0.62 -2.50 2.58
N PRO A 59 0.63 -1.88 3.77
CA PRO A 59 0.39 -2.59 5.02
C PRO A 59 -1.06 -3.10 5.03
N SER A 60 -1.25 -4.34 5.48
CA SER A 60 -2.58 -4.89 5.70
C SER A 60 -3.23 -4.29 6.96
N PRO A 61 -4.57 -4.37 7.11
CA PRO A 61 -5.23 -4.00 8.35
C PRO A 61 -4.75 -4.82 9.55
N GLU A 62 -4.40 -6.09 9.34
CA GLU A 62 -3.91 -7.00 10.39
C GLU A 62 -2.53 -6.57 10.93
N LEU A 63 -1.69 -5.95 10.07
CA LEU A 63 -0.42 -5.38 10.50
C LEU A 63 -0.60 -4.09 11.33
N GLN A 64 -1.77 -3.46 11.24
CA GLN A 64 -2.11 -2.24 11.99
C GLN A 64 -2.89 -2.49 13.29
N GLU A 65 -3.23 -3.76 13.62
CA GLU A 65 -3.84 -4.14 14.90
C GLU A 65 -2.83 -4.33 16.04
#